data_AF-X1PX20-F1
#
_entry.id   AF-X1PX20-F1
#
_cell.length_a   1.000
_cell.length_b   1.000
_cell.length_c   1.000
_cell.angle_alpha   90.00
_cell.angle_beta   90.00
_cell.angle_gamma   90.00
#
_symmetry.space_group_name_H-M   'P 1'
#
loop_
_entity.id
_entity.type
_entity.pdbx_description
1 polymer ?
#
loop_
_entity_poly.entity_id
_entity_poly.type
_entity_poly.pdbx_seq_one_letter_code
_entity_poly.pdbx_strand_id
1 'polypeptide(L)'
;MPDASLYLLILIIILAIGFGFTNGLNDAANAIATAISTRALSPRNAVILAGLFNFAGAATGLEVARTIGKGILIPEAISYLTVIAALASVIIWTSLATYYGLPVSLTHGFIAGLAAAGTAAIGGGAVVWGVMGKVLA
;
A
#
# COMPACT_ATOMS: atom_id res chain seq x y z
N MET A 1 30.18 -11.62 -5.91
CA MET A 1 29.00 -12.14 -5.19
C MET A 1 28.01 -10.98 -5.16
N PRO A 2 26.71 -11.15 -5.45
CA PRO A 2 25.79 -10.02 -5.39
C PRO A 2 25.79 -9.44 -3.97
N ASP A 3 25.88 -8.11 -3.86
CA ASP A 3 25.86 -7.43 -2.58
C ASP A 3 24.56 -7.72 -1.83
N ALA A 4 24.59 -7.86 -0.50
CA ALA A 4 23.40 -8.13 0.31
C ALA A 4 22.26 -7.13 0.07
N SER A 5 22.59 -5.91 -0.33
CA SER A 5 21.65 -4.85 -0.73
C SER A 5 20.81 -5.23 -1.95
N LEU A 6 21.36 -5.98 -2.93
CA LEU A 6 20.62 -6.39 -4.12
C LEU A 6 19.49 -7.37 -3.76
N TYR A 7 19.75 -8.33 -2.88
CA TYR A 7 18.74 -9.29 -2.44
C TYR A 7 17.59 -8.60 -1.69
N LEU A 8 17.90 -7.63 -0.83
CA LEU A 8 16.89 -6.84 -0.12
C LEU A 8 16.05 -5.97 -1.07
N LEU A 9 16.69 -5.37 -2.08
CA LEU A 9 15.98 -4.60 -3.09
C LEU A 9 15.03 -5.48 -3.92
N ILE A 10 15.49 -6.66 -4.34
CA ILE A 10 14.64 -7.63 -5.06
C ILE A 10 13.44 -8.02 -4.20
N LEU A 11 13.64 -8.26 -2.90
CA LEU A 11 12.56 -8.57 -1.98
C LEU A 11 11.55 -7.41 -1.87
N ILE A 12 12.01 -6.16 -1.80
CA ILE A 12 11.12 -4.99 -1.80
C ILE A 12 10.30 -4.91 -3.07
N ILE A 13 10.89 -5.19 -4.23
CA ILE A 13 10.17 -5.19 -5.50
C ILE A 13 9.07 -6.26 -5.49
N ILE A 14 9.39 -7.47 -5.03
CA ILE A 14 8.41 -8.55 -4.89
C ILE A 14 7.26 -8.14 -3.95
N LEU A 15 7.59 -7.56 -2.79
CA LEU A 15 6.59 -7.10 -1.84
C LEU A 15 5.77 -5.92 -2.40
N ALA A 16 6.37 -4.99 -3.14
CA ALA A 16 5.65 -3.89 -3.77
C ALA A 16 4.64 -4.39 -4.80
N ILE A 17 4.99 -5.42 -5.57
CA ILE A 17 4.04 -6.10 -6.48
C ILE A 17 2.92 -6.78 -5.67
N GLY A 18 3.26 -7.46 -4.58
CA GLY A 18 2.27 -8.07 -3.67
C GLY A 18 1.34 -7.05 -3.02
N PHE A 19 1.85 -5.88 -2.65
CA PHE A 19 1.07 -4.75 -2.17
C PHE A 19 0.12 -4.25 -3.25
N GLY A 20 0.57 -4.09 -4.50
CA GLY A 20 -0.28 -3.72 -5.63
C GLY A 20 -1.41 -4.73 -5.86
N PHE A 21 -1.14 -6.03 -5.73
CA PHE A 21 -2.14 -7.08 -5.87
C PHE A 21 -3.20 -7.05 -4.76
N THR A 22 -2.76 -6.99 -3.50
CA THR A 22 -3.67 -6.90 -2.34
C THR A 22 -4.49 -5.61 -2.35
N ASN A 23 -3.92 -4.51 -2.86
CA ASN A 23 -4.63 -3.25 -3.11
C ASN A 23 -5.76 -3.44 -4.12
N GLY A 24 -5.45 -4.02 -5.28
CA GLY A 24 -6.45 -4.28 -6.31
C GLY A 24 -7.60 -5.15 -5.81
N LEU A 25 -7.33 -6.17 -4.99
CA LEU A 25 -8.37 -7.03 -4.44
C LEU A 25 -9.30 -6.32 -3.46
N ASN A 26 -8.77 -5.48 -2.57
CA ASN A 26 -9.58 -4.74 -1.61
C ASN A 26 -10.39 -3.63 -2.29
N ASP A 27 -9.74 -2.84 -3.14
CA ASP A 27 -10.33 -1.63 -3.73
C ASP A 27 -11.22 -1.90 -4.96
N ALA A 28 -11.10 -3.06 -5.62
CA ALA A 28 -11.96 -3.39 -6.76
C ALA A 28 -13.45 -3.30 -6.37
N ALA A 29 -13.81 -3.72 -5.15
CA ALA A 29 -15.16 -3.64 -4.63
C ALA A 29 -15.71 -2.19 -4.63
N ASN A 30 -14.87 -1.21 -4.27
CA ASN A 30 -15.24 0.21 -4.21
C ASN A 30 -15.64 0.75 -5.60
N ALA A 31 -14.97 0.29 -6.66
CA ALA A 31 -15.22 0.75 -8.03
C ALA A 31 -16.42 0.07 -8.70
N ILE A 32 -16.69 -1.21 -8.38
CA ILE A 32 -17.65 -2.01 -9.16
C ILE A 32 -18.96 -2.34 -8.43
N ALA A 33 -19.04 -2.16 -7.10
CA ALA A 33 -20.20 -2.56 -6.32
C ALA A 33 -21.50 -1.86 -6.78
N THR A 34 -21.44 -0.58 -7.13
CA THR A 34 -22.60 0.20 -7.61
C THR A 34 -23.08 -0.27 -8.99
N ALA A 35 -22.17 -0.53 -9.91
CA ALA A 35 -22.50 -1.00 -11.26
C ALA A 35 -23.07 -2.43 -11.27
N ILE A 36 -22.60 -3.29 -10.37
CA ILE A 36 -23.12 -4.66 -10.23
C ILE A 36 -24.47 -4.66 -9.52
N SER A 37 -24.62 -3.93 -8.41
CA SER A 37 -25.86 -3.92 -7.61
C SER A 37 -27.05 -3.30 -8.36
N THR A 38 -26.81 -2.29 -9.19
CA THR A 38 -27.82 -1.69 -10.08
C THR A 38 -28.09 -2.53 -11.33
N ARG A 39 -27.33 -3.61 -11.54
CA ARG A 39 -27.37 -4.47 -12.74
C ARG A 39 -27.04 -3.73 -14.05
N ALA A 40 -26.34 -2.60 -13.96
CA ALA A 40 -25.84 -1.88 -15.12
C ALA A 40 -24.74 -2.69 -15.86
N LEU A 41 -23.94 -3.47 -15.11
CA LEU A 41 -22.92 -4.35 -15.66
C LEU A 41 -23.00 -5.75 -15.03
N SER A 42 -22.67 -6.77 -15.83
CA SER A 42 -22.41 -8.11 -15.29
C SER A 42 -21.12 -8.10 -14.46
N PRO A 43 -20.99 -8.97 -13.43
CA PRO A 43 -19.78 -9.02 -12.60
C PRO A 43 -18.49 -9.17 -13.40
N ARG A 44 -18.50 -10.01 -14.44
CA ARG A 44 -17.33 -10.22 -15.31
C ARG A 44 -16.93 -8.94 -16.05
N ASN A 45 -17.90 -8.23 -16.64
CA ASN A 45 -17.62 -7.01 -17.37
C ASN A 45 -17.13 -5.90 -16.44
N ALA A 46 -17.71 -5.81 -15.24
CA ALA A 46 -17.29 -4.83 -14.24
C ALA A 46 -15.84 -5.04 -13.80
N VAL A 47 -15.42 -6.29 -13.54
CA VAL A 47 -14.02 -6.62 -13.18
C VAL A 47 -13.05 -6.31 -14.33
N ILE A 48 -13.39 -6.66 -15.57
CA ILE A 48 -12.54 -6.35 -16.73
C ILE A 48 -12.37 -4.83 -16.88
N LEU A 49 -13.47 -4.08 -16.79
CA LEU A 49 -13.44 -2.63 -16.91
C LEU A 49 -12.62 -2.00 -15.79
N ALA A 50 -12.83 -2.42 -14.54
CA ALA A 50 -12.05 -1.96 -13.40
C ALA A 50 -10.56 -2.25 -13.56
N GLY A 51 -10.19 -3.44 -14.04
CA GLY A 51 -8.79 -3.80 -14.30
C GLY A 51 -8.14 -2.87 -15.34
N LEU A 52 -8.82 -2.61 -16.47
CA LEU A 52 -8.31 -1.73 -17.52
C LEU A 52 -8.12 -0.29 -17.03
N PHE A 53 -9.13 0.28 -16.36
CA PHE A 53 -9.06 1.66 -15.89
C PHE A 53 -8.13 1.83 -14.68
N ASN A 54 -8.04 0.85 -13.77
CA ASN A 54 -7.05 0.89 -12.68
C ASN A 54 -5.62 0.82 -13.23
N PHE A 55 -5.37 0.00 -14.24
CA PHE A 55 -4.05 -0.05 -14.89
C PHE A 55 -3.72 1.27 -15.60
N ALA A 56 -4.67 1.84 -16.35
CA ALA A 56 -4.50 3.15 -16.98
C ALA A 56 -4.27 4.27 -15.95
N GLY A 57 -5.00 4.25 -14.84
CA GLY A 57 -4.80 5.18 -13.71
C GLY A 57 -3.42 5.02 -13.08
N ALA A 58 -2.97 3.79 -12.85
CA ALA A 58 -1.64 3.52 -12.31
C ALA A 58 -0.51 4.08 -13.19
N ALA A 59 -0.67 4.06 -14.51
CA ALA A 59 0.30 4.65 -15.45
C ALA A 59 0.41 6.18 -15.33
N THR A 60 -0.57 6.85 -14.72
CA THR A 60 -0.60 8.32 -14.54
C THR A 60 -0.43 8.76 -13.08
N GLY A 61 -0.47 7.84 -12.11
CA GLY A 61 -0.49 8.11 -10.67
C GLY A 61 0.86 8.45 -10.00
N LEU A 62 1.83 9.00 -10.75
CA LEU A 62 3.20 9.19 -10.26
C LEU A 62 3.30 10.11 -9.04
N GLU A 63 2.44 11.12 -8.95
CA GLU A 63 2.44 12.10 -7.85
C GLU A 63 1.97 11.49 -6.53
N VAL A 64 1.01 10.56 -6.56
CA VAL A 64 0.55 9.84 -5.36
C VAL A 64 1.65 8.90 -4.87
N ALA A 65 2.31 8.18 -5.77
CA ALA A 65 3.45 7.33 -5.43
C ALA A 65 4.61 8.10 -4.78
N ARG A 66 4.86 9.34 -5.25
CA ARG A 66 5.88 10.23 -4.68
C ARG A 66 5.55 10.77 -3.28
N THR A 67 4.28 10.78 -2.90
CA THR A 67 3.80 11.44 -1.69
C THR A 67 3.43 10.48 -0.56
N ILE A 68 2.93 9.27 -0.87
CA ILE A 68 2.36 8.33 0.13
C ILE A 68 3.28 8.03 1.32
N GLY A 69 4.61 8.00 1.16
CA GLY A 69 5.55 7.73 2.25
C GLY A 69 6.46 8.91 2.60
N LYS A 70 6.30 10.06 1.93
CA LYS A 70 7.28 11.13 1.98
C LYS A 70 7.21 11.87 3.31
N GLY A 71 8.34 11.95 4.00
CA GLY A 71 8.46 12.70 5.25
C GLY A 71 7.69 12.10 6.42
N ILE A 72 7.26 10.83 6.35
CA ILE A 72 6.70 10.10 7.49
C ILE A 72 7.79 9.76 8.50
N LEU A 73 8.97 9.38 8.01
CA LEU A 73 10.14 9.04 8.81
C LEU A 73 11.26 10.04 8.61
N ILE A 74 12.08 10.24 9.64
CA ILE A 74 13.37 10.91 9.52
C ILE A 74 14.34 10.07 8.66
N PRO A 75 15.30 10.66 7.93
CA PRO A 75 16.21 9.94 7.04
C PRO A 75 16.92 8.76 7.69
N GLU A 76 17.28 8.88 8.96
CA GLU A 76 18.01 7.88 9.74
C GLU A 76 17.17 6.62 10.00
N ALA A 77 15.84 6.71 9.94
CA ALA A 77 14.94 5.57 10.12
C ALA A 77 14.61 4.86 8.80
N ILE A 78 15.02 5.42 7.66
CA ILE A 78 14.73 4.86 6.34
C ILE A 78 15.82 3.86 5.97
N SER A 79 15.45 2.58 5.96
CA SER A 79 16.33 1.48 5.58
C SER A 79 15.54 0.44 4.77
N TYR A 80 16.25 -0.47 4.11
CA TYR A 80 15.60 -1.60 3.43
C TYR A 80 14.70 -2.39 4.39
N LEU A 81 15.12 -2.61 5.63
CA LEU A 81 14.37 -3.38 6.62
C LEU A 81 13.08 -2.66 7.04
N THR A 82 13.12 -1.33 7.22
CA THR A 82 11.91 -0.58 7.60
C THR A 82 10.87 -0.55 6.49
N VAL A 83 11.31 -0.46 5.22
CA VAL A 83 10.41 -0.56 4.06
C VAL A 83 9.84 -1.97 3.90
N ILE A 84 10.66 -3.02 4.07
CA ILE A 84 10.21 -4.41 4.01
C ILE A 84 9.16 -4.68 5.10
N ALA A 85 9.41 -4.24 6.34
CA ALA A 85 8.48 -4.42 7.46
C ALA A 85 7.16 -3.69 7.22
N ALA A 86 7.21 -2.46 6.70
CA ALA A 86 6.01 -1.70 6.34
C ALA A 86 5.17 -2.41 5.27
N LEU A 87 5.81 -2.85 4.17
CA LEU A 87 5.15 -3.58 3.09
C LEU A 87 4.56 -4.90 3.57
N ALA A 88 5.31 -5.70 4.32
CA ALA A 88 4.83 -6.97 4.86
C ALA A 88 3.62 -6.76 5.78
N SER A 89 3.69 -5.77 6.69
CA SER A 89 2.59 -5.44 7.60
C SER A 89 1.30 -5.11 6.84
N VAL A 90 1.36 -4.20 5.86
CA VAL A 90 0.15 -3.79 5.12
C VAL A 90 -0.38 -4.91 4.22
N ILE A 91 0.49 -5.73 3.62
CA ILE A 91 0.08 -6.89 2.80
C ILE A 91 -0.65 -7.91 3.67
N ILE A 92 -0.09 -8.26 4.83
CA ILE A 92 -0.71 -9.23 5.75
C ILE A 92 -2.07 -8.71 6.21
N TRP A 93 -2.12 -7.46 6.68
CA TRP A 93 -3.36 -6.87 7.18
C TRP A 93 -4.42 -6.77 6.08
N THR A 94 -4.06 -6.31 4.89
CA THR A 94 -5.01 -6.15 3.77
C THR A 94 -5.50 -7.50 3.28
N SER A 95 -4.63 -8.51 3.22
CA SER A 95 -5.02 -9.87 2.83
C SER A 95 -6.05 -10.44 3.80
N LEU A 96 -5.82 -10.27 5.11
CA LEU A 96 -6.76 -10.69 6.15
C LEU A 96 -8.09 -9.92 6.04
N ALA A 97 -8.04 -8.59 5.94
CA ALA A 97 -9.23 -7.77 5.81
C ALA A 97 -10.06 -8.15 4.56
N THR A 98 -9.39 -8.34 3.42
CA THR A 98 -10.03 -8.76 2.17
C THR A 98 -10.65 -10.15 2.28
N TYR A 99 -9.98 -11.09 2.95
CA TYR A 99 -10.54 -12.42 3.21
C TYR A 99 -11.84 -12.36 4.02
N TYR A 100 -11.95 -11.43 4.97
CA TYR A 100 -13.17 -11.17 5.73
C TYR A 100 -14.15 -10.21 5.05
N GLY A 101 -13.88 -9.76 3.82
CA GLY A 101 -14.73 -8.82 3.09
C GLY A 101 -14.78 -7.41 3.69
N LEU A 102 -13.76 -7.03 4.47
CA LEU A 102 -13.66 -5.72 5.10
C LEU A 102 -12.93 -4.74 4.17
N PRO A 103 -13.59 -3.62 3.76
CA PRO A 103 -12.91 -2.56 3.03
C PRO A 103 -11.98 -1.81 4.00
N VAL A 104 -10.69 -1.72 3.68
CA VAL A 104 -9.69 -1.06 4.52
C VAL A 104 -8.81 -0.13 3.69
N SER A 105 -8.34 0.96 4.28
CA SER A 105 -7.44 1.89 3.59
C SER A 105 -6.00 1.38 3.59
N LEU A 106 -5.48 1.03 2.42
CA LEU A 106 -4.09 0.61 2.26
C LEU A 106 -3.10 1.75 2.47
N THR A 107 -3.45 3.00 2.14
CA THR A 107 -2.59 4.16 2.41
C THR A 107 -2.36 4.34 3.90
N HIS A 108 -3.43 4.29 4.71
CA HIS A 108 -3.31 4.33 6.17
C HIS A 108 -2.54 3.13 6.70
N GLY A 109 -2.83 1.93 6.19
CA GLY A 109 -2.13 0.71 6.59
C GLY A 109 -0.62 0.76 6.32
N PHE A 110 -0.23 1.25 5.13
CA PHE A 110 1.19 1.39 4.77
C PHE A 110 1.90 2.44 5.62
N ILE A 111 1.27 3.61 5.82
CA ILE A 111 1.86 4.70 6.61
C ILE A 111 1.96 4.31 8.09
N ALA A 112 0.94 3.65 8.64
CA ALA A 112 0.99 3.10 10.00
C ALA A 112 2.08 2.02 10.14
N GLY A 113 2.20 1.11 9.17
CA GLY A 113 3.25 0.10 9.11
C GLY A 113 4.65 0.73 9.06
N LEU A 114 4.82 1.80 8.28
CA LEU A 114 6.07 2.54 8.17
C LEU A 114 6.43 3.26 9.48
N ALA A 115 5.47 3.92 10.10
CA ALA A 115 5.66 4.57 11.40
C ALA A 115 6.03 3.55 12.49
N ALA A 116 5.36 2.39 12.53
CA ALA A 116 5.66 1.31 13.46
C ALA A 116 7.06 0.72 13.23
N ALA A 117 7.43 0.47 11.97
CA ALA A 117 8.75 -0.04 11.62
C ALA A 117 9.88 0.95 11.99
N GLY A 118 9.69 2.25 11.70
CA GLY A 118 10.65 3.29 12.09
C GLY A 118 10.78 3.40 13.61
N THR A 119 9.65 3.36 14.33
CA THR A 119 9.64 3.39 15.80
C THR A 119 10.35 2.17 16.40
N ALA A 120 10.17 0.99 15.82
CA ALA A 120 10.87 -0.21 16.25
C ALA A 120 12.38 -0.16 15.96
N ALA A 121 12.80 0.52 14.88
CA ALA A 121 14.19 0.60 14.48
C ALA A 121 15.02 1.57 15.34
N ILE A 122 14.49 2.77 15.61
CA ILE A 122 15.26 3.85 16.27
C ILE A 122 14.51 4.58 17.40
N GLY A 123 13.33 4.09 17.80
CA GLY A 123 12.50 4.66 18.86
C GLY A 123 11.51 5.73 18.39
N GLY A 124 10.75 6.31 19.33
CA GLY A 124 9.64 7.23 19.03
C GLY A 124 10.01 8.52 18.30
N GLY A 125 11.31 8.87 18.26
CA GLY A 125 11.84 9.99 17.47
C GLY A 125 11.90 9.73 15.96
N ALA A 126 11.65 8.50 15.51
CA ALA A 126 11.69 8.13 14.09
C ALA A 126 10.61 8.82 13.25
N VAL A 127 9.44 9.07 13.86
CA VAL A 127 8.22 9.49 13.16
C VAL A 127 8.10 11.01 13.18
N VAL A 128 7.85 11.59 12.01
CA VAL A 128 7.57 13.02 11.88
C VAL A 128 6.09 13.25 12.13
N TRP A 129 5.73 13.40 13.42
CA TRP A 129 4.32 13.49 13.87
C TRP A 129 3.51 14.61 13.21
N GLY A 130 4.14 15.73 12.85
CA GLY A 130 3.46 16.82 12.13
C GLY A 130 3.02 16.45 10.71
N VAL A 131 3.72 15.53 10.03
CA VAL A 131 3.30 14.99 8.73
C VAL A 131 2.27 13.88 8.94
N MET A 132 2.49 13.00 9.92
CA MET A 132 1.54 11.95 10.29
C MET A 132 0.15 12.51 10.60
N GLY A 133 0.08 13.61 11.35
CA GLY A 133 -1.19 14.27 11.66
C GLY A 133 -1.96 14.78 10.44
N LYS A 134 -1.27 15.18 9.36
CA LYS A 134 -1.91 15.59 8.11
C LYS A 134 -2.47 14.42 7.29
N VAL A 135 -1.93 13.23 7.50
CA VAL A 135 -2.39 12.01 6.85
C VAL A 135 -3.59 11.42 7.60
N LEU A 136 -3.60 11.54 8.92
CA LEU A 136 -4.64 10.98 9.79
C LEU A 136 -5.88 11.87 9.95
N ALA A 137 -5.78 13.16 9.63
CA ALA A 137 -6.87 14.14 9.68
C ALA A 137 -7.61 14.23 8.34
#